data_AF-D4RXF8-F1
#
_entry.id   AF-D4RXF8-F1
#
_cell.length_a   1.000
_cell.length_b   1.000
_cell.length_c   1.000
_cell.angle_alpha   90.00
_cell.angle_beta   90.00
_cell.angle_gamma   90.00
#
_symmetry.space_group_name_H-M   'P 1'
#
loop_
_entity.id
_entity.type
_entity.pdbx_description
1 polymer ?
#
loop_
_entity_poly.entity_id
_entity_poly.type
_entity_poly.pdbx_seq_one_letter_code
_entity_poly.pdbx_strand_id
1 'polypeptide(L)'
;MKMKKFLAVLVAATTILALAGCGAKKPTDNNATSDNNATSDNSATSESEELKDDAKSEGVMTYEEYANAAVETKVVVETYVQAKQSWWDNKCTLYTQDKDGAYFIYDMPCSEEDYAKLEKGTKIKVTGYKAEWSGEVEIIDAEFEILDGNYVAEAEDVTALLGSDDLVKKQNIFASFKGLKVEASKDADGNDVAFLYKWDGSGSEGDDLYFNVSDGNKTYTFTIRAYLCGKDTDVYKAVKELKIGDTVDMEGFLYWYEGVNPHITSVTVK
;
A
#
# COMPACT_ATOMS: atom_id res chain seq x y z
N MET A 1 -33.73 14.75 -13.52
CA MET A 1 -33.92 13.67 -14.51
C MET A 1 -33.12 12.47 -14.02
N LYS A 2 -33.80 11.43 -13.51
CA LYS A 2 -33.15 10.25 -12.89
C LYS A 2 -32.69 9.30 -13.99
N MET A 3 -31.40 8.98 -14.07
CA MET A 3 -30.90 7.90 -14.94
C MET A 3 -30.56 6.66 -14.12
N LYS A 4 -31.11 5.55 -14.62
CA LYS A 4 -31.12 4.20 -14.04
C LYS A 4 -29.74 3.56 -14.18
N LYS A 5 -29.26 2.98 -13.07
CA LYS A 5 -28.10 2.09 -13.02
C LYS A 5 -28.47 0.78 -13.75
N PHE A 6 -27.73 0.42 -14.79
CA PHE A 6 -27.79 -0.90 -15.42
C PHE A 6 -26.72 -1.78 -14.79
N LEU A 7 -27.17 -2.69 -13.93
CA LEU A 7 -26.36 -3.74 -13.30
C LEU A 7 -26.40 -4.96 -14.24
N ALA A 8 -25.27 -5.35 -14.80
CA ALA A 8 -25.12 -6.61 -15.54
C ALA A 8 -24.31 -7.59 -14.68
N VAL A 9 -25.02 -8.47 -13.99
CA VAL A 9 -24.47 -9.61 -13.24
C VAL A 9 -24.35 -10.79 -14.21
N LEU A 10 -23.16 -11.37 -14.35
CA LEU A 10 -22.99 -12.66 -15.01
C LEU A 10 -22.28 -13.62 -14.04
N VAL A 11 -23.05 -14.57 -13.52
CA VAL A 11 -22.61 -15.68 -12.67
C VAL A 11 -22.35 -16.89 -13.56
N ALA A 12 -21.19 -17.53 -13.42
CA ALA A 12 -20.96 -18.89 -13.87
C ALA A 12 -20.02 -19.60 -12.89
N ALA A 13 -20.60 -20.34 -11.95
CA ALA A 13 -19.91 -21.23 -11.03
C ALA A 13 -19.99 -22.67 -11.56
N THR A 14 -18.85 -23.35 -11.65
CA THR A 14 -18.79 -24.82 -11.85
C THR A 14 -17.84 -25.42 -10.83
N THR A 15 -18.42 -26.10 -9.85
CA THR A 15 -17.77 -26.96 -8.86
C THR A 15 -17.54 -28.35 -9.43
N ILE A 16 -16.34 -28.91 -9.25
CA ILE A 16 -16.09 -30.35 -9.39
C ILE A 16 -15.48 -30.84 -8.07
N LEU A 17 -16.19 -31.81 -7.47
CA LEU A 17 -15.80 -32.62 -6.31
C LEU A 17 -14.81 -33.72 -6.74
N ALA A 18 -13.80 -33.98 -5.91
CA ALA A 18 -13.20 -35.31 -5.77
C ALA A 18 -12.70 -35.54 -4.34
N LEU A 19 -13.07 -36.70 -3.78
CA LEU A 19 -12.82 -37.19 -2.42
C LEU A 19 -11.68 -38.24 -2.40
N ALA A 20 -11.19 -38.49 -1.17
CA ALA A 20 -10.38 -39.63 -0.67
C ALA A 20 -8.85 -39.53 -0.85
N GLY A 21 -8.01 -39.91 0.13
CA GLY A 21 -8.27 -40.70 1.33
C GLY A 21 -7.11 -40.72 2.34
N CYS A 22 -7.38 -41.38 3.46
CA CYS A 22 -6.62 -41.46 4.70
C CYS A 22 -5.29 -42.22 4.65
N GLY A 23 -4.41 -41.99 5.64
CA GLY A 23 -3.39 -42.95 6.05
C GLY A 23 -2.49 -42.43 7.18
N ALA A 24 -2.61 -43.01 8.38
CA ALA A 24 -1.90 -42.61 9.59
C ALA A 24 -0.73 -43.54 9.94
N LYS A 25 0.20 -42.97 10.75
CA LYS A 25 0.95 -43.56 11.90
C LYS A 25 2.47 -43.82 11.76
N LYS A 26 3.21 -43.11 12.63
CA LYS A 26 4.56 -43.30 13.24
C LYS A 26 4.73 -44.71 13.89
N PRO A 27 5.91 -45.17 14.39
CA PRO A 27 7.01 -44.46 15.14
C PRO A 27 8.43 -44.90 14.68
N THR A 28 9.61 -44.46 15.18
CA THR A 28 10.14 -44.54 16.57
C THR A 28 11.54 -43.87 16.66
N ASP A 29 11.69 -43.00 17.67
CA ASP A 29 12.78 -42.69 18.64
C ASP A 29 14.31 -42.88 18.44
N ASN A 30 15.00 -41.91 19.09
CA ASN A 30 16.32 -41.87 19.77
C ASN A 30 17.59 -41.76 18.90
N ASN A 31 18.57 -40.89 19.16
CA ASN A 31 19.24 -40.61 20.43
C ASN A 31 20.16 -39.37 20.34
N ALA A 32 20.55 -38.84 21.50
CA ALA A 32 21.33 -37.64 21.77
C ALA A 32 22.77 -37.64 21.24
N THR A 33 23.41 -36.47 21.14
CA THR A 33 24.55 -36.05 22.00
C THR A 33 24.90 -34.56 21.76
N SER A 34 25.22 -33.92 22.87
CA SER A 34 25.68 -32.56 23.14
C SER A 34 26.93 -32.13 22.36
N ASP A 35 27.10 -30.82 22.12
CA ASP A 35 28.36 -30.12 22.45
C ASP A 35 28.19 -28.60 22.52
N ASN A 36 28.70 -28.06 23.63
CA ASN A 36 28.79 -26.64 23.97
C ASN A 36 29.97 -26.01 23.22
N ASN A 37 29.82 -24.76 22.76
CA ASN A 37 30.97 -23.86 22.78
C ASN A 37 30.54 -22.40 22.95
N ALA A 38 30.98 -21.81 24.05
CA ALA A 38 30.84 -20.42 24.40
C ALA A 38 32.02 -19.62 23.84
N THR A 39 31.74 -18.47 23.24
CA THR A 39 32.68 -17.35 23.16
C THR A 39 31.90 -16.05 23.27
N SER A 40 32.30 -15.24 24.24
CA SER A 40 31.70 -13.97 24.66
C SER A 40 32.20 -12.77 23.86
N ASP A 41 31.40 -11.71 23.95
CA ASP A 41 31.71 -10.28 23.94
C ASP A 41 32.18 -9.60 22.64
N ASN A 42 31.37 -8.67 22.12
CA ASN A 42 31.57 -7.26 22.46
C ASN A 42 30.39 -6.36 21.99
N SER A 43 29.71 -5.76 22.97
CA SER A 43 29.23 -4.37 23.03
C SER A 43 28.92 -3.60 21.74
N ALA A 44 27.62 -3.42 21.49
CA ALA A 44 27.07 -2.15 21.03
C ALA A 44 25.68 -1.99 21.65
N THR A 45 25.64 -1.38 22.83
CA THR A 45 24.43 -0.84 23.43
C THR A 45 23.88 0.25 22.51
N SER A 46 22.97 -0.13 21.62
CA SER A 46 21.98 0.80 21.11
C SER A 46 20.89 0.80 22.16
N GLU A 47 20.71 1.95 22.82
CA GLU A 47 19.53 2.21 23.63
C GLU A 47 18.29 1.86 22.79
N SER A 48 17.67 0.73 23.13
CA SER A 48 16.25 0.56 22.89
C SER A 48 15.60 1.62 23.76
N GLU A 49 15.39 2.81 23.20
CA GLU A 49 14.38 3.71 23.69
C GLU A 49 13.11 2.87 23.76
N GLU A 50 12.74 2.47 24.98
CA GLU A 50 11.41 1.97 25.27
C GLU A 50 10.47 3.01 24.68
N LEU A 51 9.85 2.64 23.56
CA LEU A 51 8.77 3.39 22.92
C LEU A 51 7.83 3.77 24.05
N LYS A 52 7.82 5.06 24.40
CA LYS A 52 6.77 5.63 25.24
C LYS A 52 5.46 5.13 24.65
N ASP A 53 4.64 4.58 25.55
CA ASP A 53 3.32 4.01 25.30
C ASP A 53 2.65 4.67 24.09
N ASP A 54 2.21 3.86 23.12
CA ASP A 54 1.56 4.31 21.87
C ASP A 54 0.13 4.84 22.12
N ALA A 55 -0.14 5.22 23.37
CA ALA A 55 -1.35 5.86 23.80
C ALA A 55 -1.50 7.19 23.07
N LYS A 56 -2.63 7.33 22.38
CA LYS A 56 -3.02 8.58 21.74
C LYS A 56 -3.11 9.69 22.78
N SER A 57 -2.63 10.90 22.45
CA SER A 57 -2.76 12.06 23.34
C SER A 57 -4.23 12.44 23.57
N GLU A 58 -4.49 13.26 24.58
CA GLU A 58 -5.86 13.74 24.87
C GLU A 58 -6.50 14.40 23.64
N GLY A 59 -7.75 14.00 23.35
CA GLY A 59 -8.53 14.50 22.21
C GLY A 59 -8.15 13.91 20.85
N VAL A 60 -7.23 12.94 20.79
CA VAL A 60 -6.86 12.21 19.57
C VAL A 60 -7.72 10.95 19.45
N MET A 61 -8.23 10.70 18.25
CA MET A 61 -9.01 9.51 17.92
C MET A 61 -8.12 8.28 17.80
N THR A 62 -8.64 7.14 18.23
CA THR A 62 -8.17 5.83 17.77
C THR A 62 -8.44 5.67 16.27
N TYR A 63 -7.75 4.73 15.61
CA TYR A 63 -8.04 4.46 14.20
C TYR A 63 -9.49 3.97 14.00
N GLU A 64 -10.03 3.17 14.91
CA GLU A 64 -11.42 2.70 14.83
C GLU A 64 -12.42 3.86 14.91
N GLU A 65 -12.19 4.83 15.78
CA GLU A 65 -13.02 6.05 15.86
C GLU A 65 -12.92 6.87 14.58
N TYR A 66 -11.72 7.06 14.03
CA TYR A 66 -11.52 7.74 12.75
C TYR A 66 -12.21 7.00 11.60
N ALA A 67 -12.04 5.69 11.50
CA ALA A 67 -12.61 4.86 10.44
C ALA A 67 -14.14 4.92 10.46
N ASN A 68 -14.75 4.94 11.65
CA ASN A 68 -16.19 5.05 11.84
C ASN A 68 -16.74 6.50 11.80
N ALA A 69 -15.88 7.52 11.88
CA ALA A 69 -16.31 8.91 11.76
C ALA A 69 -16.96 9.17 10.39
N ALA A 70 -18.04 9.97 10.38
CA ALA A 70 -18.68 10.39 9.15
C ALA A 70 -17.74 11.30 8.33
N VAL A 71 -17.89 11.28 7.01
CA VAL A 71 -17.31 12.32 6.15
C VAL A 71 -17.80 13.71 6.60
N GLU A 72 -17.03 14.75 6.27
CA GLU A 72 -17.26 16.14 6.68
C GLU A 72 -17.17 16.39 8.20
N THR A 73 -16.64 15.42 8.96
CA THR A 73 -16.41 15.55 10.40
C THR A 73 -14.98 15.98 10.70
N LYS A 74 -14.81 16.88 11.68
CA LYS A 74 -13.49 17.23 12.19
C LYS A 74 -12.86 16.02 12.89
N VAL A 75 -11.65 15.68 12.50
CA VAL A 75 -10.87 14.55 13.05
C VAL A 75 -9.54 15.05 13.59
N VAL A 76 -9.05 14.38 14.61
CA VAL A 76 -7.73 14.62 15.20
C VAL A 76 -7.05 13.26 15.34
N VAL A 77 -5.95 13.05 14.63
CA VAL A 77 -5.23 11.76 14.59
C VAL A 77 -3.76 11.97 14.91
N GLU A 78 -3.13 10.95 15.49
CA GLU A 78 -1.67 10.85 15.55
C GLU A 78 -1.24 9.70 14.66
N THR A 79 -0.31 9.95 13.77
CA THR A 79 0.10 9.03 12.71
C THR A 79 1.57 9.25 12.37
N TYR A 80 2.16 8.35 11.59
CA TYR A 80 3.56 8.42 11.20
C TYR A 80 3.70 8.49 9.69
N VAL A 81 4.53 9.39 9.19
CA VAL A 81 4.74 9.56 7.75
C VAL A 81 5.35 8.29 7.15
N GLN A 82 4.74 7.71 6.13
CA GLN A 82 5.26 6.52 5.44
C GLN A 82 5.83 6.85 4.07
N ALA A 83 5.23 7.82 3.37
CA ALA A 83 5.77 8.36 2.13
C ALA A 83 5.28 9.78 1.88
N LYS A 84 6.12 10.55 1.20
CA LYS A 84 5.79 11.86 0.65
C LYS A 84 5.19 11.65 -0.74
N GLN A 85 3.95 12.07 -0.93
CA GLN A 85 3.23 11.90 -2.20
C GLN A 85 3.55 13.07 -3.12
N SER A 86 3.37 14.30 -2.65
CA SER A 86 3.71 15.50 -3.41
C SER A 86 3.96 16.68 -2.51
N TRP A 87 4.63 17.70 -3.06
CA TRP A 87 4.72 19.02 -2.47
C TRP A 87 4.71 20.09 -3.55
N TRP A 88 3.77 21.01 -3.44
CA TRP A 88 3.57 22.12 -4.37
C TRP A 88 2.78 23.23 -3.67
N ASP A 89 3.00 24.50 -4.08
CA ASP A 89 2.26 25.66 -3.54
C ASP A 89 2.17 25.72 -1.99
N ASN A 90 3.28 25.38 -1.31
CA ASN A 90 3.35 25.26 0.16
C ASN A 90 2.29 24.31 0.76
N LYS A 91 2.00 23.22 0.06
CA LYS A 91 1.13 22.14 0.51
C LYS A 91 1.83 20.80 0.28
N CYS A 92 1.63 19.86 1.20
CA CYS A 92 2.08 18.49 1.04
C CYS A 92 0.91 17.51 1.04
N THR A 93 1.08 16.43 0.29
CA THR A 93 0.24 15.24 0.38
C THR A 93 1.09 14.10 0.91
N LEU A 94 0.58 13.34 1.89
CA LEU A 94 1.33 12.32 2.61
C LEU A 94 0.53 11.03 2.73
N TYR A 95 1.23 9.91 2.57
CA TYR A 95 0.79 8.65 3.14
C TYR A 95 1.28 8.56 4.57
N THR A 96 0.37 8.28 5.50
CA THR A 96 0.70 8.13 6.91
C THR A 96 0.02 6.89 7.47
N GLN A 97 0.63 6.27 8.48
CA GLN A 97 0.14 5.04 9.07
C GLN A 97 0.60 4.92 10.52
N ASP A 98 -0.30 4.47 11.38
CA ASP A 98 0.02 3.97 12.73
C ASP A 98 -0.11 2.44 12.76
N LYS A 99 -0.04 1.84 13.95
CA LYS A 99 -0.11 0.38 14.10
C LYS A 99 -1.49 -0.21 13.78
N ASP A 100 -2.53 0.61 13.79
CA ASP A 100 -3.92 0.18 13.67
C ASP A 100 -4.49 0.47 12.27
N GLY A 101 -3.99 1.49 11.58
CA GLY A 101 -4.41 1.82 10.23
C GLY A 101 -3.73 3.04 9.61
N ALA A 102 -4.19 3.40 8.42
CA ALA A 102 -3.56 4.42 7.58
C ALA A 102 -4.49 5.58 7.22
N TYR A 103 -3.87 6.72 6.95
CA TYR A 103 -4.51 8.00 6.67
C TYR A 103 -3.81 8.65 5.48
N PHE A 104 -4.60 9.04 4.49
CA PHE A 104 -4.14 9.88 3.39
C PHE A 104 -4.37 11.34 3.76
N ILE A 105 -3.30 12.11 3.87
CA ILE A 105 -3.37 13.53 4.21
C ILE A 105 -3.19 14.31 2.93
N TYR A 106 -4.22 15.03 2.49
CA TYR A 106 -4.26 15.67 1.18
C TYR A 106 -4.12 17.19 1.28
N ASP A 107 -3.19 17.74 0.49
CA ASP A 107 -2.98 19.18 0.29
C ASP A 107 -2.87 20.01 1.59
N MET A 108 -2.27 19.41 2.63
CA MET A 108 -2.07 20.05 3.92
C MET A 108 -1.04 21.19 3.80
N PRO A 109 -1.35 22.42 4.25
CA PRO A 109 -0.38 23.51 4.35
C PRO A 109 0.93 23.06 5.01
N CYS A 110 2.04 23.24 4.32
CA CYS A 110 3.36 22.76 4.73
C CYS A 110 4.46 23.60 4.06
N SER A 111 5.23 24.32 4.89
CA SER A 111 6.40 25.06 4.41
C SER A 111 7.46 24.10 3.85
N GLU A 112 8.36 24.58 2.99
CA GLU A 112 9.47 23.75 2.49
C GLU A 112 10.36 23.22 3.64
N GLU A 113 10.58 24.05 4.66
CA GLU A 113 11.37 23.69 5.85
C GLU A 113 10.70 22.56 6.65
N ASP A 114 9.39 22.65 6.87
CA ASP A 114 8.68 21.60 7.60
C ASP A 114 8.52 20.34 6.75
N TYR A 115 8.29 20.49 5.45
CA TYR A 115 8.23 19.36 4.52
C TYR A 115 9.54 18.57 4.52
N ALA A 116 10.69 19.25 4.65
CA ALA A 116 11.98 18.57 4.81
C ALA A 116 12.03 17.68 6.05
N LYS A 117 11.43 18.10 7.17
CA LYS A 117 11.39 17.37 8.47
C LYS A 117 10.43 16.17 8.48
N LEU A 118 9.46 16.12 7.55
CA LEU A 118 8.47 15.04 7.44
C LEU A 118 9.05 13.77 6.79
N GLU A 119 10.17 13.28 7.31
CA GLU A 119 10.81 12.05 6.84
C GLU A 119 10.01 10.79 7.18
N LYS A 120 10.38 9.66 6.56
CA LYS A 120 9.72 8.38 6.83
C LYS A 120 9.89 8.02 8.31
N GLY A 121 8.77 7.75 8.96
CA GLY A 121 8.66 7.43 10.37
C GLY A 121 8.42 8.63 11.28
N THR A 122 8.45 9.87 10.79
CA THR A 122 8.17 11.05 11.62
C THR A 122 6.74 11.00 12.17
N LYS A 123 6.59 11.09 13.50
CA LYS A 123 5.28 11.20 14.15
C LYS A 123 4.70 12.60 13.96
N ILE A 124 3.43 12.66 13.54
CA ILE A 124 2.68 13.90 13.43
C ILE A 124 1.31 13.77 14.08
N LYS A 125 0.84 14.84 14.70
CA LYS A 125 -0.56 15.03 15.03
C LYS A 125 -1.20 15.85 13.93
N VAL A 126 -2.30 15.37 13.37
CA VAL A 126 -3.03 16.03 12.29
C VAL A 126 -4.44 16.35 12.76
N THR A 127 -4.84 17.61 12.58
CA THR A 127 -6.21 18.06 12.81
C THR A 127 -6.77 18.54 11.48
N GLY A 128 -7.90 17.98 11.03
CA GLY A 128 -8.50 18.34 9.75
C GLY A 128 -9.92 17.82 9.64
N TYR A 129 -10.41 17.65 8.41
CA TYR A 129 -11.73 17.07 8.14
C TYR A 129 -11.60 15.79 7.33
N LYS A 130 -12.32 14.75 7.76
CA LYS A 130 -12.44 13.53 6.97
C LYS A 130 -13.25 13.84 5.70
N ALA A 131 -12.75 13.47 4.55
CA ALA A 131 -13.42 13.63 3.27
C ALA A 131 -13.37 12.31 2.48
N GLU A 132 -14.14 12.29 1.39
CA GLU A 132 -14.08 11.23 0.40
C GLU A 132 -14.07 11.84 -1.00
N TRP A 133 -13.11 11.43 -1.82
CA TRP A 133 -13.02 11.85 -3.21
C TRP A 133 -12.77 10.65 -4.12
N SER A 134 -13.77 10.34 -4.97
CA SER A 134 -13.69 9.23 -5.93
C SER A 134 -13.40 7.86 -5.29
N GLY A 135 -13.84 7.67 -4.06
CA GLY A 135 -13.66 6.46 -3.25
C GLY A 135 -12.47 6.50 -2.30
N GLU A 136 -11.57 7.47 -2.44
CA GLU A 136 -10.44 7.68 -1.52
C GLU A 136 -10.91 8.36 -0.24
N VAL A 137 -10.62 7.76 0.91
CA VAL A 137 -10.84 8.39 2.22
C VAL A 137 -9.60 9.17 2.62
N GLU A 138 -9.77 10.46 2.85
CA GLU A 138 -8.69 11.41 3.05
C GLU A 138 -8.96 12.39 4.20
N ILE A 139 -7.91 13.05 4.68
CA ILE A 139 -7.98 14.17 5.61
C ILE A 139 -7.55 15.44 4.88
N ILE A 140 -8.47 16.39 4.77
CA ILE A 140 -8.30 17.69 4.09
C ILE A 140 -8.38 18.85 5.09
N ASP A 141 -8.10 20.07 4.61
CA ASP A 141 -8.12 21.30 5.40
C ASP A 141 -7.38 21.14 6.73
N ALA A 142 -6.25 20.45 6.64
CA ALA A 142 -5.52 19.95 7.79
C ALA A 142 -4.46 20.95 8.29
N GLU A 143 -4.14 20.86 9.57
CA GLU A 143 -2.95 21.41 10.18
C GLU A 143 -2.21 20.29 10.92
N PHE A 144 -0.91 20.45 11.13
CA PHE A 144 -0.12 19.44 11.83
C PHE A 144 0.86 20.01 12.84
N GLU A 145 1.23 19.15 13.78
CA GLU A 145 2.32 19.32 14.74
C GLU A 145 3.26 18.11 14.62
N ILE A 146 4.57 18.34 14.55
CA ILE A 146 5.57 17.28 14.64
C ILE A 146 5.76 16.92 16.10
N LEU A 147 5.68 15.63 16.41
CA LEU A 147 5.82 15.10 17.76
C LEU A 147 7.04 14.19 17.88
N ASP A 148 7.48 13.94 19.11
CA ASP A 148 8.46 12.89 19.39
C ASP A 148 7.85 11.51 19.11
N GLY A 149 8.58 10.68 18.37
CA GLY A 149 8.21 9.29 18.09
C GLY A 149 8.63 8.85 16.71
N ASN A 150 8.80 7.54 16.54
CA ASN A 150 9.12 6.95 15.25
C ASN A 150 8.39 5.63 15.04
N TYR A 151 7.79 5.45 13.86
CA TYR A 151 7.24 4.16 13.44
C TYR A 151 7.20 4.06 11.91
N VAL A 152 7.73 2.95 11.41
CA VAL A 152 7.69 2.59 9.99
C VAL A 152 6.87 1.33 9.83
N ALA A 153 5.81 1.41 9.04
CA ALA A 153 4.95 0.27 8.76
C ALA A 153 5.67 -0.77 7.89
N GLU A 154 5.47 -2.04 8.20
CA GLU A 154 5.77 -3.15 7.30
C GLU A 154 4.65 -3.30 6.27
N ALA A 155 4.97 -3.75 5.06
CA ALA A 155 3.98 -3.93 4.01
C ALA A 155 3.02 -5.09 4.37
N GLU A 156 1.73 -4.79 4.50
CA GLU A 156 0.71 -5.82 4.73
C GLU A 156 0.44 -6.59 3.43
N ASP A 157 0.54 -7.93 3.46
CA ASP A 157 0.21 -8.76 2.30
C ASP A 157 -1.31 -8.82 2.08
N VAL A 158 -1.78 -8.10 1.07
CA VAL A 158 -3.21 -8.02 0.71
C VAL A 158 -3.54 -8.81 -0.55
N THR A 159 -2.63 -9.67 -1.02
CA THR A 159 -2.80 -10.43 -2.27
C THR A 159 -4.11 -11.21 -2.28
N ALA A 160 -4.45 -11.86 -1.17
CA ALA A 160 -5.68 -12.65 -1.04
C ALA A 160 -6.97 -11.81 -1.04
N LEU A 161 -6.87 -10.49 -0.85
CA LEU A 161 -8.00 -9.56 -0.87
C LEU A 161 -8.25 -8.99 -2.27
N LEU A 162 -7.38 -9.22 -3.24
CA LEU A 162 -7.55 -8.73 -4.61
C LEU A 162 -8.90 -9.19 -5.18
N GLY A 163 -9.66 -8.23 -5.71
CA GLY A 163 -11.00 -8.47 -6.25
C GLY A 163 -12.12 -8.70 -5.22
N SER A 164 -11.82 -8.65 -3.92
CA SER A 164 -12.81 -8.72 -2.84
C SER A 164 -13.35 -7.35 -2.43
N ASP A 165 -14.54 -7.33 -1.84
CA ASP A 165 -15.14 -6.14 -1.23
C ASP A 165 -14.43 -5.72 0.08
N ASP A 166 -13.54 -6.55 0.61
CA ASP A 166 -12.82 -6.28 1.86
C ASP A 166 -11.53 -5.47 1.65
N LEU A 167 -10.97 -5.45 0.44
CA LEU A 167 -9.74 -4.70 0.15
C LEU A 167 -9.89 -3.19 0.44
N VAL A 168 -11.09 -2.63 0.25
CA VAL A 168 -11.38 -1.22 0.55
C VAL A 168 -11.23 -0.86 2.03
N LYS A 169 -11.38 -1.83 2.94
CA LYS A 169 -11.18 -1.64 4.38
C LYS A 169 -9.70 -1.45 4.75
N LYS A 170 -8.81 -1.67 3.79
CA LYS A 170 -7.35 -1.53 3.90
C LYS A 170 -6.85 -0.30 3.14
N GLN A 171 -7.71 0.67 2.83
CA GLN A 171 -7.29 1.92 2.20
C GLN A 171 -6.11 2.57 2.93
N ASN A 172 -5.23 3.18 2.14
CA ASN A 172 -4.06 3.98 2.50
C ASN A 172 -2.88 3.23 3.11
N ILE A 173 -3.04 1.96 3.49
CA ILE A 173 -1.94 1.22 4.12
C ILE A 173 -0.80 1.01 3.12
N PHE A 174 0.40 0.89 3.67
CA PHE A 174 1.51 0.29 2.96
C PHE A 174 1.27 -1.22 2.79
N ALA A 175 1.15 -1.66 1.55
CA ALA A 175 0.70 -2.99 1.17
C ALA A 175 1.70 -3.70 0.26
N SER A 176 1.67 -5.02 0.30
CA SER A 176 2.37 -5.91 -0.63
C SER A 176 1.40 -6.79 -1.40
N PHE A 177 1.79 -7.11 -2.63
CA PHE A 177 1.09 -7.98 -3.56
C PHE A 177 2.10 -8.98 -4.10
N LYS A 178 1.89 -10.29 -3.88
CA LYS A 178 2.94 -11.29 -4.05
C LYS A 178 2.58 -12.37 -5.07
N GLY A 179 3.57 -12.81 -5.81
CA GLY A 179 3.49 -13.96 -6.71
C GLY A 179 2.52 -13.76 -7.88
N LEU A 180 2.28 -12.52 -8.31
CA LEU A 180 1.37 -12.23 -9.41
C LEU A 180 2.10 -12.36 -10.74
N LYS A 181 1.42 -12.87 -11.77
CA LYS A 181 1.99 -13.05 -13.11
C LYS A 181 1.74 -11.84 -13.97
N VAL A 182 2.76 -11.30 -14.63
CA VAL A 182 2.61 -10.23 -15.62
C VAL A 182 1.83 -10.74 -16.82
N GLU A 183 0.74 -10.06 -17.14
CA GLU A 183 -0.14 -10.34 -18.28
C GLU A 183 0.09 -9.34 -19.40
N ALA A 184 -0.31 -9.71 -20.62
CA ALA A 184 -0.23 -8.82 -21.76
C ALA A 184 -1.19 -7.62 -21.64
N SER A 185 -0.70 -6.44 -21.98
CA SER A 185 -1.47 -5.26 -22.34
C SER A 185 -1.44 -5.07 -23.86
N LYS A 186 -2.42 -4.32 -24.40
CA LYS A 186 -2.43 -3.90 -25.81
C LYS A 186 -1.95 -2.47 -25.91
N ASP A 187 -0.89 -2.23 -26.68
CA ASP A 187 -0.47 -0.88 -27.03
C ASP A 187 -1.44 -0.23 -28.05
N ALA A 188 -1.18 1.03 -28.39
CA ALA A 188 -2.01 1.79 -29.34
C ALA A 188 -2.07 1.16 -30.75
N ASP A 189 -1.10 0.32 -31.10
CA ASP A 189 -1.02 -0.40 -32.38
C ASP A 189 -1.59 -1.83 -32.30
N GLY A 190 -2.00 -2.28 -31.10
CA GLY A 190 -2.58 -3.60 -30.83
C GLY A 190 -1.57 -4.72 -30.55
N ASN A 191 -0.29 -4.41 -30.37
CA ASN A 191 0.73 -5.39 -30.01
C ASN A 191 0.66 -5.75 -28.53
N ASP A 192 1.08 -6.98 -28.20
CA ASP A 192 1.24 -7.41 -26.80
C ASP A 192 2.51 -6.81 -26.19
N VAL A 193 2.34 -6.08 -25.10
CA VAL A 193 3.41 -5.46 -24.31
C VAL A 193 3.19 -5.73 -22.83
N ALA A 194 4.27 -5.74 -22.03
CA ALA A 194 4.18 -5.98 -20.59
C ALA A 194 3.65 -4.75 -19.80
N PHE A 195 3.83 -3.55 -20.35
CA PHE A 195 3.40 -2.30 -19.73
C PHE A 195 3.05 -1.26 -20.80
N LEU A 196 2.36 -0.20 -20.39
CA LEU A 196 1.95 0.94 -21.20
C LEU A 196 2.45 2.24 -20.56
N TYR A 197 2.81 3.22 -21.38
CA TYR A 197 2.87 4.62 -20.95
C TYR A 197 1.47 5.23 -21.07
N LYS A 198 0.96 5.81 -19.97
CA LYS A 198 -0.47 6.12 -19.78
C LYS A 198 -1.37 4.89 -19.83
N TRP A 199 -2.60 5.05 -19.37
CA TRP A 199 -3.57 3.96 -19.24
C TRP A 199 -3.98 3.35 -20.60
N ASP A 200 -3.82 4.09 -21.70
CA ASP A 200 -4.22 3.72 -23.06
C ASP A 200 -3.04 3.48 -24.02
N GLY A 201 -1.80 3.55 -23.54
CA GLY A 201 -0.60 3.39 -24.38
C GLY A 201 -0.26 4.60 -25.26
N SER A 202 -0.95 5.73 -25.11
CA SER A 202 -0.66 6.96 -25.87
C SER A 202 0.52 7.78 -25.33
N GLY A 203 1.09 7.35 -24.20
CA GLY A 203 2.14 8.07 -23.48
C GLY A 203 3.55 7.87 -24.03
N SER A 204 4.49 8.43 -23.28
CA SER A 204 5.92 8.37 -23.52
C SER A 204 6.70 8.33 -22.21
N GLU A 205 8.02 8.18 -22.29
CA GLU A 205 8.86 8.18 -21.09
C GLU A 205 8.69 9.45 -20.24
N GLY A 206 8.42 9.25 -18.94
CA GLY A 206 8.06 10.31 -18.01
C GLY A 206 6.58 10.34 -17.68
N ASP A 207 5.73 9.66 -18.44
CA ASP A 207 4.33 9.42 -18.07
C ASP A 207 4.18 8.25 -17.10
N ASP A 208 3.03 8.17 -16.44
CA ASP A 208 2.65 7.02 -15.61
C ASP A 208 2.78 5.70 -16.38
N LEU A 209 3.23 4.65 -15.69
CA LEU A 209 3.29 3.29 -16.25
C LEU A 209 2.13 2.46 -15.75
N TYR A 210 1.48 1.75 -16.66
CA TYR A 210 0.40 0.81 -16.35
C TYR A 210 0.80 -0.59 -16.80
N PHE A 211 0.58 -1.59 -15.95
CA PHE A 211 0.87 -2.97 -16.29
C PHE A 211 -0.17 -3.89 -15.67
N ASN A 212 -0.41 -5.01 -16.35
CA ASN A 212 -1.40 -5.98 -15.93
C ASN A 212 -0.72 -7.14 -15.23
N VAL A 213 -1.31 -7.59 -14.13
CA VAL A 213 -0.88 -8.79 -13.41
C VAL A 213 -2.08 -9.67 -13.06
N SER A 214 -1.86 -10.96 -12.86
CA SER A 214 -2.91 -11.95 -12.59
C SER A 214 -2.56 -12.81 -11.37
N ASP A 215 -3.57 -13.12 -10.59
CA ASP A 215 -3.51 -14.14 -9.52
C ASP A 215 -3.85 -15.55 -10.04
N GLY A 216 -4.06 -15.70 -11.36
CA GLY A 216 -4.50 -16.92 -12.03
C GLY A 216 -6.01 -17.03 -12.23
N ASN A 217 -6.80 -16.22 -11.53
CA ASN A 217 -8.27 -16.16 -11.66
C ASN A 217 -8.71 -14.86 -12.34
N LYS A 218 -8.08 -13.74 -12.00
CA LYS A 218 -8.45 -12.41 -12.48
C LYS A 218 -7.20 -11.58 -12.78
N THR A 219 -7.31 -10.74 -13.79
CA THR A 219 -6.30 -9.73 -14.14
C THR A 219 -6.62 -8.41 -13.45
N TYR A 220 -5.58 -7.76 -12.94
CA TYR A 220 -5.60 -6.48 -12.26
C TYR A 220 -4.61 -5.54 -12.94
N THR A 221 -4.95 -4.25 -13.00
CA THR A 221 -4.05 -3.22 -13.53
C THR A 221 -3.42 -2.47 -12.37
N PHE A 222 -2.09 -2.41 -12.36
CA PHE A 222 -1.30 -1.65 -11.39
C PHE A 222 -0.66 -0.44 -12.08
N THR A 223 -0.37 0.59 -11.29
CA THR A 223 0.13 1.86 -11.80
C THR A 223 1.39 2.29 -11.05
N ILE A 224 2.42 2.72 -11.79
CA ILE A 224 3.52 3.54 -11.27
C ILE A 224 3.20 4.99 -11.61
N ARG A 225 2.98 5.83 -10.60
CA ARG A 225 2.76 7.26 -10.80
C ARG A 225 4.09 7.96 -11.05
N ALA A 226 4.24 8.59 -12.20
CA ALA A 226 5.46 9.29 -12.57
C ALA A 226 5.72 10.51 -11.68
N TYR A 227 4.67 11.17 -11.16
CA TYR A 227 4.85 12.28 -10.23
C TYR A 227 5.31 11.83 -8.83
N LEU A 228 5.09 10.56 -8.46
CA LEU A 228 5.55 9.98 -7.18
C LEU A 228 6.96 9.40 -7.30
N CYS A 229 7.17 8.61 -8.34
CA CYS A 229 8.37 7.84 -8.50
C CYS A 229 9.38 8.56 -9.40
N GLY A 230 8.94 9.33 -10.39
CA GLY A 230 9.83 9.89 -11.40
C GLY A 230 10.44 8.82 -12.33
N LYS A 231 10.81 9.22 -13.54
CA LYS A 231 11.34 8.30 -14.57
C LYS A 231 12.68 7.64 -14.20
N ASP A 232 13.43 8.26 -13.28
CA ASP A 232 14.79 7.86 -12.93
C ASP A 232 14.86 6.95 -11.69
N THR A 233 13.72 6.59 -11.08
CA THR A 233 13.68 5.64 -9.95
C THR A 233 13.76 4.18 -10.37
N ASP A 234 14.14 3.34 -9.41
CA ASP A 234 14.32 1.91 -9.62
C ASP A 234 13.00 1.21 -9.93
N VAL A 235 11.89 1.60 -9.29
CA VAL A 235 10.56 1.03 -9.59
C VAL A 235 10.12 1.32 -11.03
N TYR A 236 10.35 2.54 -11.52
CA TYR A 236 10.01 2.93 -12.88
C TYR A 236 10.84 2.14 -13.90
N LYS A 237 12.14 1.98 -13.64
CA LYS A 237 13.04 1.15 -14.46
C LYS A 237 12.64 -0.33 -14.41
N ALA A 238 12.31 -0.87 -13.24
CA ALA A 238 11.91 -2.25 -13.06
C ALA A 238 10.66 -2.59 -13.89
N VAL A 239 9.65 -1.71 -13.91
CA VAL A 239 8.45 -1.93 -14.75
C VAL A 239 8.78 -1.93 -16.24
N LYS A 240 9.70 -1.07 -16.69
CA LYS A 240 10.15 -1.05 -18.09
C LYS A 240 10.87 -2.34 -18.52
N GLU A 241 11.41 -3.09 -17.58
CA GLU A 241 12.14 -4.34 -17.83
C GLU A 241 11.26 -5.59 -17.72
N LEU A 242 10.00 -5.44 -17.30
CA LEU A 242 9.06 -6.55 -17.19
C LEU A 242 8.82 -7.26 -18.52
N LYS A 243 8.62 -8.56 -18.43
CA LYS A 243 8.21 -9.42 -19.52
C LYS A 243 6.89 -10.08 -19.20
N ILE A 244 6.08 -10.30 -20.23
CA ILE A 244 4.86 -11.09 -20.12
C ILE A 244 5.23 -12.49 -19.59
N GLY A 245 4.54 -12.92 -18.54
CA GLY A 245 4.77 -14.19 -17.85
C GLY A 245 5.71 -14.13 -16.65
N ASP A 246 6.42 -13.01 -16.44
CA ASP A 246 7.23 -12.81 -15.22
C ASP A 246 6.35 -12.95 -13.97
N THR A 247 6.92 -13.48 -12.90
CA THR A 247 6.27 -13.50 -11.59
C THR A 247 6.84 -12.36 -10.76
N VAL A 248 5.98 -11.50 -10.23
CA VAL A 248 6.38 -10.29 -9.51
C VAL A 248 5.79 -10.24 -8.10
N ASP A 249 6.59 -9.69 -7.20
CA ASP A 249 6.11 -9.11 -5.94
C ASP A 249 6.16 -7.58 -6.08
N MET A 250 5.20 -6.90 -5.49
CA MET A 250 5.08 -5.45 -5.54
C MET A 250 4.76 -4.90 -4.16
N GLU A 251 5.21 -3.69 -3.89
CA GLU A 251 4.83 -2.93 -2.69
C GLU A 251 4.41 -1.51 -3.07
N GLY A 252 3.51 -0.94 -2.30
CA GLY A 252 3.01 0.40 -2.53
C GLY A 252 1.93 0.79 -1.54
N PHE A 253 1.28 1.92 -1.80
CA PHE A 253 0.17 2.41 -0.98
C PHE A 253 -1.16 2.13 -1.64
N LEU A 254 -2.09 1.57 -0.86
CA LEU A 254 -3.44 1.28 -1.32
C LEU A 254 -4.24 2.57 -1.50
N TYR A 255 -4.43 3.00 -2.74
CA TYR A 255 -5.10 4.25 -3.10
C TYR A 255 -6.34 3.98 -3.96
N TRP A 256 -7.35 4.85 -3.89
CA TRP A 256 -8.59 4.74 -4.66
C TRP A 256 -8.81 5.93 -5.60
N TYR A 257 -9.25 5.61 -6.81
CA TYR A 257 -9.78 6.60 -7.74
C TYR A 257 -10.76 5.91 -8.69
N GLU A 258 -12.06 6.03 -8.40
CA GLU A 258 -13.14 5.28 -9.03
C GLU A 258 -12.96 3.75 -8.96
N GLY A 259 -12.19 3.28 -7.97
CA GLY A 259 -11.80 1.88 -7.80
C GLY A 259 -10.40 1.74 -7.21
N VAL A 260 -9.99 0.51 -6.90
CA VAL A 260 -8.65 0.19 -6.38
C VAL A 260 -7.60 0.64 -7.41
N ASN A 261 -6.70 1.52 -7.01
CA ASN A 261 -5.63 2.02 -7.86
C ASN A 261 -4.33 2.24 -7.06
N PRO A 262 -3.62 1.17 -6.67
CA PRO A 262 -2.50 1.27 -5.75
C PRO A 262 -1.35 2.07 -6.38
N HIS A 263 -0.73 2.93 -5.58
CA HIS A 263 0.48 3.64 -5.95
C HIS A 263 1.69 2.77 -5.63
N ILE A 264 2.15 2.01 -6.63
CA ILE A 264 3.26 1.08 -6.48
C ILE A 264 4.59 1.82 -6.44
N THR A 265 5.40 1.48 -5.44
CA THR A 265 6.70 2.09 -5.15
C THR A 265 7.86 1.09 -5.25
N SER A 266 7.57 -0.20 -5.37
CA SER A 266 8.56 -1.26 -5.59
C SER A 266 7.98 -2.39 -6.42
N VAL A 267 8.80 -2.94 -7.33
CA VAL A 267 8.48 -4.14 -8.11
C VAL A 267 9.73 -5.03 -8.11
N THR A 268 9.55 -6.31 -7.76
CA THR A 268 10.61 -7.32 -7.75
C THR A 268 10.20 -8.50 -8.62
N VAL A 269 10.98 -8.81 -9.65
CA VAL A 269 10.81 -10.02 -10.47
C VAL A 269 11.43 -11.21 -9.74
N LYS A 270 10.75 -12.37 -9.75
CA LYS A 270 11.21 -13.63 -9.14
C LYS A 270 11.91 -14.57 -10.10
#